data_AF-A0A415ZM34-F1
#
_entry.id   AF-A0A415ZM34-F1
#
_cell.length_a   1.000
_cell.length_b   1.000
_cell.length_c   1.000
_cell.angle_alpha   90.00
_cell.angle_beta   90.00
_cell.angle_gamma   90.00
#
_symmetry.space_group_name_H-M   'P 1'
#
loop_
_entity.id
_entity.type
_entity.pdbx_description
1 polymer ?
#
loop_
_entity_poly.entity_id
_entity_poly.type
_entity_poly.pdbx_seq_one_letter_code
_entity_poly.pdbx_strand_id
1 'polypeptide(L)'
;MDFHVGEYVELLTGECGYISDVSSFHDITAELGMVLTISLIFPESMKGAEIKVKVKHNESVYDHFAQIGCSRFPKAKVSCEPIKTINFDGVFLDTAERMLAQKVDELVDAVNKINKQLAKER
;
A
#
# COMPACT_ATOMS: atom_id res chain seq x y z
N MET A 1 8.54 15.79 -0.91
CA MET A 1 8.58 14.44 -1.52
C MET A 1 8.76 14.70 -2.99
N ASP A 2 9.79 14.12 -3.60
CA ASP A 2 10.02 14.25 -5.04
C ASP A 2 9.41 13.03 -5.71
N PHE A 3 8.68 13.24 -6.80
CA PHE A 3 8.02 12.19 -7.57
C PHE A 3 8.82 11.90 -8.83
N HIS A 4 8.83 10.65 -9.27
CA HIS A 4 9.59 10.24 -10.44
C HIS A 4 8.74 9.50 -11.47
N VAL A 5 9.08 9.68 -12.75
CA VAL A 5 8.49 8.90 -13.84
C VAL A 5 8.80 7.41 -13.62
N GLY A 6 7.81 6.56 -13.85
CA GLY A 6 7.85 5.11 -13.63
C GLY A 6 7.46 4.68 -12.22
N GLU A 7 7.26 5.60 -11.29
CA GLU A 7 6.84 5.28 -9.94
C GLU A 7 5.38 4.82 -9.91
N TYR A 8 5.12 3.70 -9.22
CA TYR A 8 3.78 3.16 -9.04
C TYR A 8 2.96 4.05 -8.11
N VAL A 9 1.68 4.23 -8.42
CA VAL A 9 0.75 5.00 -7.60
C VAL A 9 -0.63 4.33 -7.55
N GLU A 10 -1.30 4.47 -6.41
CA GLU A 10 -2.72 4.15 -6.21
C GLU A 10 -3.44 5.42 -5.77
N LEU A 11 -4.48 5.82 -6.52
CA LEU A 11 -5.33 6.96 -6.18
C LEU A 11 -6.26 6.59 -5.02
N LEU A 12 -6.77 7.59 -4.29
CA LEU A 12 -7.74 7.36 -3.20
C LEU A 12 -9.03 6.67 -3.65
N THR A 13 -9.35 6.75 -4.93
CA THR A 13 -10.50 6.13 -5.59
C THR A 13 -10.24 4.68 -6.03
N GLY A 14 -9.01 4.18 -5.88
CA GLY A 14 -8.63 2.78 -6.11
C GLY A 14 -8.08 2.48 -7.51
N GLU A 15 -7.99 3.47 -8.41
CA GLU A 15 -7.28 3.31 -9.68
C GLU A 15 -5.77 3.28 -9.45
N CYS A 16 -5.08 2.42 -10.21
CA CYS A 16 -3.64 2.21 -10.07
C CYS A 16 -2.94 2.45 -11.39
N GLY A 17 -1.73 2.97 -11.32
CA GLY A 17 -0.94 3.31 -12.50
C GLY A 17 0.52 3.55 -12.20
N TYR A 18 1.23 4.03 -13.22
CA TYR A 18 2.58 4.55 -13.08
C TYR A 18 2.60 6.01 -13.52
N ILE A 19 3.43 6.81 -12.87
CA ILE A 19 3.67 8.20 -13.29
C ILE A 19 4.35 8.18 -14.66
N SER A 20 3.72 8.74 -15.68
CA SER A 20 4.27 8.86 -17.03
C SER A 20 4.97 10.20 -17.28
N ASP A 21 4.56 11.25 -16.56
CA ASP A 21 5.15 12.58 -16.65
C ASP A 21 5.03 13.36 -15.33
N VAL A 22 6.02 14.21 -15.06
CA VAL A 22 6.03 15.15 -13.93
C VAL A 22 6.34 16.53 -14.47
N SER A 23 5.36 17.42 -14.42
CA SER A 23 5.51 18.81 -14.86
C SER A 23 5.25 19.78 -13.72
N SER A 24 5.82 20.98 -13.81
CA SER A 24 5.58 22.04 -12.82
C SER A 24 4.53 23.02 -13.33
N PHE A 25 3.81 23.63 -12.39
CA PHE A 25 2.90 24.73 -12.69
C PHE A 25 2.97 25.79 -11.59
N HIS A 26 2.66 27.04 -11.94
CA HIS A 26 2.47 28.10 -10.94
C HIS A 26 0.98 28.17 -10.61
N ASP A 27 0.63 28.07 -9.32
CA ASP A 27 -0.75 28.27 -8.87
C ASP A 27 -1.09 29.77 -8.83
N ILE A 28 -2.35 30.09 -8.52
CA ILE A 28 -2.89 31.46 -8.43
C ILE A 28 -2.11 32.30 -7.39
N THR A 29 -1.46 31.66 -6.41
CA THR A 29 -0.59 32.29 -5.41
C THR A 29 0.85 32.51 -5.88
N ALA A 30 1.18 32.21 -7.14
CA ALA A 30 2.53 32.18 -7.71
C ALA A 30 3.50 31.19 -7.03
N GLU A 31 2.99 30.26 -6.23
CA GLU A 31 3.78 29.16 -5.69
C GLU A 31 3.91 28.01 -6.71
N LEU A 32 5.06 27.34 -6.69
CA LEU A 32 5.37 26.24 -7.60
C LEU A 32 4.71 24.94 -7.13
N GLY A 33 3.69 24.48 -7.86
CA GLY A 33 3.08 23.16 -7.72
C GLY A 33 3.58 22.18 -8.78
N MET A 34 3.05 20.96 -8.73
CA MET A 34 3.36 19.90 -9.69
C MET A 34 2.11 19.23 -10.26
N VAL A 35 2.21 18.79 -11.50
CA VAL A 35 1.22 17.97 -12.18
C VAL A 35 1.84 16.61 -12.47
N LEU A 36 1.22 15.57 -11.94
CA LEU A 36 1.59 14.19 -12.17
C LEU A 36 0.63 13.61 -13.22
N THR A 37 1.16 13.18 -14.36
CA THR A 37 0.40 12.40 -15.33
C THR A 37 0.60 10.93 -15.01
N ILE A 38 -0.48 10.18 -14.88
CA ILE A 38 -0.50 8.79 -14.44
C ILE A 38 -1.13 7.96 -15.55
N SER A 39 -0.38 7.01 -16.10
CA SER A 39 -0.92 6.00 -17.01
C SER A 39 -1.51 4.85 -16.20
N LEU A 40 -2.81 4.65 -16.32
CA LEU A 40 -3.55 3.65 -15.56
C LEU A 40 -3.29 2.23 -16.08
N ILE A 41 -3.15 1.31 -15.14
CA ILE A 41 -3.08 -0.13 -15.39
C ILE A 41 -4.27 -0.88 -14.77
N PHE A 42 -5.00 -0.23 -13.86
CA PHE A 42 -6.19 -0.76 -13.19
C PHE A 42 -7.17 0.38 -12.86
N PRO A 43 -8.50 0.17 -12.92
CA PRO A 43 -9.20 -1.04 -13.37
C PRO A 43 -8.99 -1.32 -14.86
N GLU A 44 -9.18 -2.57 -15.29
CA GLU A 44 -8.93 -2.99 -16.69
C GLU A 44 -9.75 -2.16 -17.71
N SER A 45 -10.93 -1.67 -17.30
CA SER A 45 -11.78 -0.78 -18.10
C SER A 45 -11.15 0.57 -18.43
N MET A 46 -10.15 1.00 -17.66
CA MET A 46 -9.43 2.27 -17.83
C MET A 46 -7.95 2.07 -18.16
N LYS A 47 -7.53 0.85 -18.46
CA LYS A 47 -6.13 0.54 -18.76
C LYS A 47 -5.65 1.31 -19.98
N GLY A 48 -4.50 1.95 -19.85
CA GLY A 48 -3.91 2.83 -20.86
C GLY A 48 -4.48 4.24 -20.88
N ALA A 49 -5.51 4.55 -20.09
CA ALA A 49 -5.98 5.93 -19.92
C ALA A 49 -4.98 6.73 -19.08
N GLU A 50 -4.95 8.04 -19.29
CA GLU A 50 -4.12 8.96 -18.51
C GLU A 50 -4.97 9.83 -17.60
N ILE A 51 -4.54 9.96 -16.35
CA ILE A 51 -5.11 10.89 -15.37
C ILE A 51 -4.07 11.92 -15.00
N LYS A 52 -4.49 13.18 -14.84
CA LYS A 52 -3.64 14.27 -14.35
C LYS A 52 -4.03 14.64 -12.93
N VAL A 53 -3.09 14.48 -12.01
CA VAL A 53 -3.24 14.88 -10.61
C VAL A 53 -2.44 16.15 -10.39
N LYS A 54 -3.09 17.21 -9.91
CA LYS A 54 -2.44 18.47 -9.55
C LYS A 54 -2.19 18.49 -8.06
N VAL A 55 -0.95 18.66 -7.65
CA VAL A 55 -0.55 18.80 -6.24
C VAL A 55 0.03 20.19 -6.05
N LYS A 56 -0.63 21.01 -5.22
CA LYS A 56 -0.14 22.36 -4.89
C LYS A 56 1.02 22.30 -3.91
N HIS A 57 1.82 23.37 -3.84
CA HIS A 57 2.99 23.46 -2.97
C HIS A 57 2.70 23.11 -1.49
N ASN A 58 1.56 23.56 -0.98
CA ASN A 58 1.15 23.37 0.42
C ASN A 58 0.20 22.18 0.63
N GLU A 59 -0.08 21.39 -0.41
CA GLU A 59 -0.96 20.22 -0.29
C GLU A 59 -0.19 18.98 0.15
N SER A 60 -0.87 18.16 0.95
CA SER A 60 -0.33 16.90 1.40
C SER A 60 -0.50 15.83 0.32
N VAL A 61 0.54 15.05 0.05
CA VAL A 61 0.46 13.92 -0.89
C VAL A 61 -0.62 12.90 -0.48
N TYR A 62 -0.88 12.80 0.82
CA TYR A 62 -1.93 11.97 1.40
C TYR A 62 -3.34 12.34 0.92
N ASP A 63 -3.55 13.57 0.46
CA ASP A 63 -4.86 14.03 -0.03
C ASP A 63 -5.15 13.52 -1.45
N HIS A 64 -4.14 12.98 -2.13
CA HIS A 64 -4.23 12.55 -3.53
C HIS A 64 -4.04 11.04 -3.71
N PHE A 65 -3.21 10.41 -2.88
CA PHE A 65 -2.79 9.02 -3.08
C PHE A 65 -3.03 8.13 -1.86
N ALA A 66 -3.43 6.88 -2.12
CA ALA A 66 -3.50 5.80 -1.13
C ALA A 66 -2.16 5.08 -0.98
N GLN A 67 -1.40 4.95 -2.06
CA GLN A 67 -0.10 4.29 -2.10
C GLN A 67 0.82 4.96 -3.12
N ILE A 68 2.11 5.03 -2.79
CA ILE A 68 3.18 5.42 -3.72
C ILE A 68 4.34 4.43 -3.60
N GLY A 69 4.84 3.97 -4.74
CA GLY A 69 5.86 2.93 -4.83
C GLY A 69 5.45 1.66 -4.10
N CYS A 70 6.39 1.10 -3.33
CA CYS A 70 6.15 -0.10 -2.50
C CYS A 70 5.53 0.21 -1.14
N SER A 71 5.29 1.48 -0.82
CA SER A 71 4.86 1.92 0.51
C SER A 71 3.46 2.47 0.47
N ARG A 72 2.55 1.85 1.22
CA ARG A 72 1.23 2.44 1.46
C ARG A 72 1.37 3.66 2.33
N PHE A 73 0.70 4.74 1.95
CA PHE A 73 0.52 5.83 2.87
C PHE A 73 -0.35 5.32 4.03
N PRO A 74 0.02 5.58 5.30
CA PRO A 74 -0.82 5.20 6.42
C PRO A 74 -2.15 6.00 6.40
N LYS A 75 -3.12 5.55 5.60
CA LYS A 75 -4.54 5.85 5.80
C LYS A 75 -5.16 4.61 6.45
N ALA A 76 -5.62 4.82 7.68
CA ALA A 76 -6.02 3.85 8.69
C ALA A 76 -4.87 3.04 9.32
N LYS A 77 -4.66 3.23 10.64
CA LYS A 77 -4.05 2.23 11.51
C LYS A 77 -4.92 0.97 11.42
N VAL A 78 -4.66 0.12 10.44
CA VAL A 78 -5.19 -1.25 10.48
C VAL A 78 -4.47 -1.89 11.66
N SER A 79 -5.24 -2.13 12.72
CA SER A 79 -4.83 -2.99 13.82
C SER A 79 -4.46 -4.33 13.21
N CYS A 80 -3.20 -4.73 13.33
CA CYS A 80 -2.82 -6.10 13.03
C CYS A 80 -3.43 -6.97 14.13
N GLU A 81 -4.63 -7.50 13.87
CA GLU A 81 -5.25 -8.46 14.77
C GLU A 81 -4.36 -9.71 14.88
N PRO A 82 -4.27 -10.34 16.06
CA PRO A 82 -3.50 -11.56 16.22
C PRO A 82 -4.02 -12.65 15.29
N ILE A 83 -3.12 -13.24 14.52
CA ILE A 83 -3.43 -14.43 13.74
C ILE A 83 -3.67 -15.57 14.74
N LYS A 84 -4.81 -16.27 14.61
CA LYS A 84 -5.13 -17.44 15.42
C LYS A 84 -4.49 -18.68 14.81
N THR A 85 -3.92 -19.54 15.65
CA THR A 85 -3.48 -20.87 15.25
C THR A 85 -4.67 -21.73 14.86
N ILE A 86 -4.42 -22.73 14.01
CA ILE A 86 -5.47 -23.66 13.56
C ILE A 86 -5.67 -24.70 14.68
N ASN A 87 -6.91 -24.88 15.15
CA ASN A 87 -7.21 -25.94 16.11
C ASN A 87 -7.40 -27.28 15.38
N PHE A 88 -6.55 -28.25 15.70
CA PHE A 88 -6.62 -29.61 15.17
C PHE A 88 -7.18 -30.63 16.18
N ASP A 89 -7.83 -30.19 17.27
CA ASP A 89 -8.49 -31.07 18.24
C ASP A 89 -9.45 -32.05 17.55
N GLY A 90 -9.25 -33.35 17.79
CA GLY A 90 -10.07 -34.40 17.21
C GLY A 90 -9.71 -34.80 15.77
N VAL A 91 -8.70 -34.19 15.16
CA VAL A 91 -8.21 -34.53 13.82
C VAL A 91 -7.03 -35.49 13.92
N PHE A 92 -7.11 -36.63 13.24
CA PHE A 92 -5.97 -37.54 13.09
C PHE A 92 -5.06 -37.02 11.98
N LEU A 93 -3.95 -36.42 12.39
CA LEU A 93 -2.88 -35.99 11.49
C LEU A 93 -1.81 -37.07 11.41
N ASP A 94 -1.31 -37.34 10.21
CA ASP A 94 -0.11 -38.14 10.03
C ASP A 94 1.15 -37.39 10.51
N THR A 95 2.31 -38.07 10.47
CA THR A 95 3.57 -37.50 10.95
C THR A 95 3.99 -36.25 10.18
N ALA A 96 3.79 -36.21 8.86
CA ALA A 96 4.17 -35.08 8.02
C ALA A 96 3.21 -33.90 8.25
N GLU A 97 1.92 -34.18 8.37
CA GLU A 97 0.87 -33.19 8.67
C GLU A 97 1.08 -32.56 10.05
N ARG A 98 1.47 -33.36 11.06
CA ARG A 98 1.79 -32.85 12.40
C ARG A 98 3.02 -31.94 12.38
N MET A 99 4.06 -32.27 11.62
CA MET A 99 5.23 -31.41 11.46
C MET A 99 4.89 -30.11 10.74
N LEU A 100 4.03 -30.17 9.72
CA LEU A 100 3.58 -28.98 9.00
C LEU A 100 2.74 -28.07 9.91
N ALA A 101 1.83 -28.63 10.69
CA ALA A 101 1.02 -27.88 11.66
C ALA A 101 1.90 -27.13 12.68
N GLN A 102 2.92 -27.80 13.23
CA GLN A 102 3.89 -27.16 14.14
C GLN A 102 4.63 -25.99 13.47
N LYS A 103 5.03 -26.13 12.21
CA LYS A 103 5.72 -25.06 11.47
C LYS A 103 4.81 -23.88 11.14
N VAL A 104 3.53 -24.15 10.90
CA VAL A 104 2.53 -23.09 10.73
C VAL A 104 2.31 -22.34 12.05
N ASP A 105 2.21 -23.05 13.18
CA ASP A 105 2.08 -22.41 14.50
C ASP A 105 3.29 -21.55 14.85
N GLU A 106 4.51 -22.05 14.62
CA GLU A 106 5.75 -21.27 14.79
C GLU A 106 5.76 -20.00 13.94
N LEU A 107 5.27 -20.08 12.69
CA LEU A 107 5.18 -18.93 11.78
C LEU A 107 4.13 -17.91 12.28
N VAL A 108 2.98 -18.38 12.76
CA VAL A 108 1.93 -17.54 13.34
C VAL A 108 2.47 -16.75 14.54
N ASP A 109 3.22 -17.39 15.42
CA ASP A 109 3.84 -16.73 16.57
C ASP A 109 4.88 -15.68 16.16
N ALA A 110 5.72 -15.99 15.18
CA ALA A 110 6.72 -15.05 14.66
C ALA A 110 6.07 -13.80 14.07
N VAL A 111 5.04 -13.98 13.23
CA VAL A 111 4.30 -12.86 12.62
C VAL A 111 3.57 -12.04 13.68
N ASN A 112 2.95 -12.67 14.68
CA ASN A 112 2.32 -11.96 15.79
C ASN A 112 3.31 -11.15 16.62
N LYS A 113 4.56 -11.63 16.77
CA LYS A 113 5.63 -10.88 17.45
C LYS A 113 6.06 -9.64 16.65
N ILE A 114 6.19 -9.77 15.33
CA ILE A 114 6.48 -8.65 14.42
C ILE A 114 5.36 -7.61 14.50
N ASN A 115 4.09 -8.05 14.44
CA ASN A 115 2.93 -7.18 14.57
C ASN A 115 2.93 -6.39 15.89
N LYS A 116 3.28 -7.04 17.01
CA LYS A 116 3.42 -6.37 18.32
C LYS A 116 4.55 -5.35 18.36
N GLN A 117 5.66 -5.58 17.65
CA GLN A 117 6.78 -4.63 17.56
C GLN A 117 6.39 -3.42 16.72
N LEU A 118 5.82 -3.65 15.54
CA LEU A 118 5.34 -2.59 14.64
C LEU A 118 4.24 -1.73 15.28
N ALA A 119 3.43 -2.29 16.17
CA ALA A 119 2.44 -1.54 16.93
C ALA A 119 3.06 -0.57 17.96
N LYS A 120 4.28 -0.81 18.42
CA LYS A 120 4.99 0.06 19.39
C LYS A 120 5.77 1.19 18.72
N GLU A 121 6.10 1.04 17.45
CA GLU A 121 6.85 2.04 16.64
C GLU A 121 5.91 3.04 15.94
N ARG A 122 4.58 2.87 16.08
CA ARG A 122 3.49 3.71 15.56
C ARG A 122 2.83 4.57 16.63
#